data_AF-A0A1F9BVX6-F1
#
_entry.id   AF-A0A1F9BVX6-F1
#
_cell.length_a   1.000
_cell.length_b   1.000
_cell.length_c   1.000
_cell.angle_alpha   90.00
_cell.angle_beta   90.00
_cell.angle_gamma   90.00
#
_symmetry.space_group_name_H-M   'P 1'
#
loop_
_entity.id
_entity.type
_entity.pdbx_description
1 polymer ?
#
loop_
_entity_poly.entity_id
_entity_poly.type
_entity_poly.pdbx_seq_one_letter_code
_entity_poly.pdbx_strand_id
1 'polypeptide(L)'
;MERWVKAGIIESRFEGDRISQALKEAGIPYMIKSFLDTAYDGLYIPQKGWGEVMVSEEFGGEAERIIREIKESFQEEIEDETG
;
A
#
# COMPACT_ATOMS: atom_id res chain seq x y z
N MET A 1 -10.06 -13.43 18.47
CA MET A 1 -8.92 -13.47 17.54
C MET A 1 -9.02 -12.22 16.69
N GLU A 2 -7.99 -11.39 16.67
CA GLU A 2 -7.94 -10.27 15.73
C GLU A 2 -7.82 -10.84 14.31
N ARG A 3 -8.83 -10.58 13.49
CA ARG A 3 -8.84 -10.99 12.09
C ARG A 3 -8.19 -9.89 11.27
N TRP A 4 -7.12 -10.24 10.57
CA TRP A 4 -6.47 -9.36 9.62
C TRP A 4 -7.13 -9.52 8.24
N VAL A 5 -7.50 -8.41 7.62
CA VAL A 5 -8.08 -8.34 6.27
C VAL A 5 -7.17 -7.54 5.36
N LYS A 6 -7.20 -7.86 4.07
CA LYS A 6 -6.44 -7.14 3.06
C LYS A 6 -7.14 -5.80 2.77
N ALA A 7 -6.42 -4.70 2.94
CA ALA A 7 -6.90 -3.35 2.63
C ALA A 7 -6.42 -2.83 1.26
N GLY A 8 -5.34 -3.39 0.69
CA GLY A 8 -4.86 -2.95 -0.61
C GLY A 8 -3.60 -3.65 -1.10
N ILE A 9 -3.29 -3.43 -2.38
CA ILE A 9 -2.00 -3.77 -3.01
C ILE A 9 -1.17 -2.49 -3.11
N ILE A 10 0.12 -2.61 -2.86
CA ILE A 10 1.14 -1.58 -3.07
C ILE A 10 1.86 -1.92 -4.36
N GLU A 11 1.97 -0.98 -5.30
CA GLU A 11 2.65 -1.14 -6.58
C GLU A 11 4.14 -0.83 -6.48
N SER A 12 4.55 0.07 -5.58
CA SER A 12 5.96 0.44 -5.38
C SER A 12 6.35 0.64 -3.91
N ARG A 13 7.64 0.55 -3.59
CA ARG A 13 8.15 0.85 -2.24
C ARG A 13 7.76 2.25 -1.78
N PHE A 14 7.82 3.24 -2.69
CA PHE A 14 7.50 4.64 -2.37
C PHE A 14 6.03 4.82 -1.99
N GLU A 15 5.12 4.19 -2.74
CA GLU A 15 3.71 4.13 -2.41
C GLU A 15 3.49 3.47 -1.04
N GLY A 16 4.20 2.35 -0.78
CA GLY A 16 4.14 1.65 0.50
C GLY A 16 4.58 2.52 1.69
N ASP A 17 5.63 3.32 1.53
CA ASP A 17 6.13 4.24 2.56
C ASP A 17 5.09 5.34 2.88
N ARG A 18 4.43 5.89 1.84
CA ARG A 18 3.38 6.91 2.00
C ARG A 18 2.12 6.37 2.66
N ILE A 19 1.64 5.20 2.23
CA ILE A 19 0.52 4.51 2.86
C ILE A 19 0.83 4.19 4.34
N SER A 20 2.03 3.69 4.62
CA SER A 20 2.48 3.39 5.99
C SER A 20 2.44 4.61 6.91
N GLN A 21 2.86 5.76 6.39
CA GLN A 21 2.85 7.01 7.13
C GLN A 21 1.40 7.44 7.43
N ALA A 22 0.52 7.44 6.44
CA ALA A 22 -0.86 7.88 6.61
C ALA A 22 -1.64 6.98 7.58
N LEU A 23 -1.50 5.65 7.48
CA LEU A 23 -2.13 4.72 8.43
C LEU A 23 -1.62 4.91 9.85
N LYS A 24 -0.32 5.22 10.01
CA LYS A 24 0.27 5.53 11.32
C LYS A 24 -0.27 6.83 11.90
N GLU A 25 -0.43 7.86 11.08
CA GLU A 25 -1.02 9.15 11.48
C GLU A 25 -2.50 9.00 11.86
N ALA A 26 -3.23 8.14 11.16
CA ALA A 26 -4.61 7.77 11.49
C ALA A 26 -4.75 6.86 12.72
N GLY A 27 -3.63 6.39 13.30
CA GLY A 27 -3.63 5.48 14.44
C GLY A 27 -4.12 4.06 14.11
N ILE A 28 -4.07 3.66 12.85
CA ILE A 28 -4.53 2.36 12.37
C ILE A 28 -3.38 1.35 12.46
N PRO A 29 -3.51 0.25 13.23
CA PRO A 29 -2.55 -0.84 13.18
C PRO A 29 -2.54 -1.51 11.81
N TYR A 30 -1.37 -1.64 11.21
CA TYR A 30 -1.20 -2.24 9.88
C TYR A 30 -0.02 -3.21 9.84
N MET A 31 -0.03 -4.06 8.82
CA MET A 31 1.08 -4.93 8.46
C MET A 31 1.27 -4.87 6.95
N ILE A 32 2.51 -4.63 6.53
CA ILE A 32 2.89 -4.74 5.11
C ILE A 32 3.53 -6.09 4.88
N LYS A 33 3.03 -6.81 3.88
CA LYS A 33 3.66 -8.02 3.36
C LYS A 33 4.18 -7.72 1.97
N SER A 34 5.48 -7.50 1.85
CA SER A 34 6.10 -7.35 0.53
C SER A 34 6.07 -8.70 -0.20
N PHE A 35 5.81 -8.67 -1.50
CA PHE A 35 5.94 -9.84 -2.37
C PHE A 35 7.38 -10.05 -2.85
N LEU A 36 8.34 -9.33 -2.22
CA LEU A 36 9.75 -9.41 -2.53
C LEU A 36 10.29 -10.76 -2.07
N ASP A 37 10.12 -11.77 -2.92
CA ASP A 37 10.82 -13.03 -2.81
C ASP A 37 12.32 -12.75 -3.00
N THR A 38 13.13 -13.19 -2.05
CA THR A 38 14.58 -13.01 -2.02
C THR A 38 15.30 -13.79 -3.13
N ALA A 39 14.55 -14.47 -4.00
CA ALA A 39 15.05 -15.39 -5.02
C ALA A 39 15.56 -14.75 -6.32
N TYR A 40 15.21 -13.48 -6.63
CA TYR A 40 15.45 -12.89 -7.96
C TYR A 40 16.41 -11.69 -8.00
N ASP A 41 17.39 -11.60 -7.11
CA ASP A 41 18.49 -10.61 -7.20
C ASP A 41 18.01 -9.15 -7.47
N GLY A 42 16.86 -8.77 -6.92
CA GLY A 42 16.26 -7.45 -7.11
C GLY A 42 15.51 -7.20 -8.43
N LEU A 43 15.27 -8.21 -9.28
CA LEU A 43 14.47 -8.08 -10.50
C LEU A 43 12.96 -8.22 -10.23
N TYR A 44 12.25 -7.12 -10.46
CA TYR A 44 10.80 -6.92 -10.27
C TYR A 44 9.95 -7.86 -11.13
N ILE A 45 8.92 -8.50 -10.53
CA ILE A 45 7.84 -9.15 -11.27
C ILE A 45 6.65 -8.17 -11.32
N PRO A 46 6.43 -7.41 -12.41
CA PRO A 46 5.42 -6.36 -12.50
C PRO A 46 3.96 -6.82 -12.31
N GLN A 47 3.68 -8.12 -12.35
CA GLN A 47 2.32 -8.63 -12.34
C GLN A 47 1.69 -8.73 -10.93
N LYS A 48 2.43 -8.51 -9.84
CA LYS A 48 1.91 -8.67 -8.46
C LYS A 48 1.92 -7.41 -7.60
N GLY A 49 2.56 -6.33 -8.06
CA GLY A 49 2.90 -5.18 -7.21
C GLY A 49 4.06 -5.47 -6.25
N TRP A 50 4.43 -4.49 -5.43
CA TRP A 50 5.48 -4.58 -4.41
C TRP A 50 5.05 -5.33 -3.13
N GLY A 51 3.77 -5.25 -2.76
CA GLY A 51 3.26 -5.91 -1.55
C GLY A 51 1.77 -5.72 -1.31
N GLU A 52 1.29 -6.18 -0.16
CA GLU A 52 -0.08 -5.95 0.31
C GLU A 52 -0.12 -5.33 1.71
N VAL A 53 -1.13 -4.50 1.94
CA VAL A 53 -1.45 -3.93 3.24
C VAL A 53 -2.54 -4.75 3.89
N MET A 54 -2.27 -5.17 5.13
CA MET A 54 -3.22 -5.85 5.99
C MET A 54 -3.54 -4.96 7.18
N VAL A 55 -4.80 -4.93 7.60
CA VAL A 55 -5.27 -4.22 8.81
C VAL A 55 -6.22 -5.11 9.60
N SER A 56 -6.49 -4.79 10.87
CA SER A 56 -7.58 -5.43 11.61
C SER A 56 -8.92 -5.16 10.92
N GLU A 57 -9.81 -6.14 10.92
CA GLU A 57 -11.11 -6.09 10.23
C GLU A 57 -11.93 -4.83 10.56
N GLU A 58 -11.83 -4.33 11.80
CA GLU A 58 -12.49 -3.10 12.25
C GLU A 58 -12.05 -1.83 11.51
N PHE A 59 -10.83 -1.82 10.96
CA PHE A 59 -10.26 -0.69 10.23
C PHE A 59 -10.30 -0.87 8.70
N GLY A 60 -10.85 -1.98 8.19
CA GLY A 60 -10.81 -2.32 6.77
C GLY A 60 -11.30 -1.19 5.86
N GLY A 61 -12.48 -0.64 6.13
CA GLY A 61 -13.06 0.42 5.31
C GLY A 61 -12.29 1.74 5.37
N GLU A 62 -11.77 2.12 6.54
CA GLU A 62 -10.99 3.35 6.70
C GLU A 62 -9.63 3.23 6.02
N ALA A 63 -8.96 2.08 6.18
CA ALA A 63 -7.69 1.81 5.54
C ALA A 63 -7.82 1.76 4.01
N GLU A 64 -8.86 1.12 3.47
CA GLU A 64 -9.15 1.11 2.03
C GLU A 64 -9.33 2.53 1.47
N ARG A 65 -10.02 3.39 2.23
CA ARG A 65 -10.23 4.79 1.86
C ARG A 65 -8.90 5.56 1.79
N ILE A 66 -8.09 5.49 2.84
CA ILE A 66 -6.78 6.18 2.91
C ILE A 66 -5.88 5.72 1.76
N ILE A 67 -5.83 4.40 1.51
CA ILE A 67 -5.02 3.83 0.42
C ILE A 67 -5.47 4.37 -0.94
N ARG A 68 -6.79 4.47 -1.17
CA ARG A 68 -7.32 5.00 -2.43
C ARG A 68 -6.96 6.47 -2.63
N GLU A 69 -7.14 7.31 -1.60
CA GLU A 69 -6.82 8.74 -1.68
C GLU A 69 -5.32 8.97 -2.02
N ILE A 70 -4.44 8.18 -1.42
CA ILE A 70 -3.00 8.23 -1.71
C ILE A 70 -2.71 7.80 -3.16
N LYS A 71 -3.35 6.72 -3.63
CA LYS A 71 -3.19 6.25 -5.01
C LYS A 71 -3.65 7.28 -6.04
N GLU A 72 -4.75 7.96 -5.77
CA GLU A 72 -5.27 9.04 -6.62
C GLU A 72 -4.28 10.21 -6.67
N SER A 73 -3.68 10.61 -5.53
CA SER A 73 -2.67 11.68 -5.50
C SER A 73 -1.43 11.39 -6.35
N PHE A 74 -1.04 10.13 -6.49
CA PHE A 74 0.08 9.75 -7.36
C PHE A 74 -0.27 9.80 -8.85
N GLN A 75 -1.54 9.64 -9.22
CA GLN A 75 -1.95 9.73 -10.62
C GLN A 75 -1.99 11.19 -11.09
N GLU A 76 -2.42 12.11 -10.23
CA GLU A 76 -2.42 13.56 -10.52
C GLU A 76 -0.99 14.11 -10.70
N GLU A 77 -0.03 13.69 -9.85
CA GLU A 77 1.38 14.13 -9.98
C GLU A 77 2.03 13.71 -11.32
N ILE A 78 1.63 12.58 -11.91
CA ILE A 78 2.16 12.11 -13.19
C ILE A 78 1.58 12.89 -14.38
N GLU A 79 0.33 13.35 -14.28
CA GLU A 79 -0.31 14.16 -15.31
C GLU A 79 0.29 15.58 -15.38
N ASP A 80 0.69 16.17 -14.24
CA ASP A 80 1.29 17.50 -14.20
C ASP A 80 2.76 17.56 -14.70
N GLU A 81 3.53 16.46 -14.64
CA GLU A 81 4.92 16.42 -15.15
C GLU A 81 5.04 16.25 -16.67
N THR A 82 3.93 15.93 -17.36
CA THR A 82 3.92 15.70 -18.82
C THR A 82 3.19 16.78 -19.63
N GLY A 83 2.72 17.85 -18.97
CA GLY A 83 2.01 19.00 -19.55
C GLY A 83 2.90 20.12 -20.07
#